data_AF-R6Z7U1-F1
#
_entry.id   AF-R6Z7U1-F1
#
_cell.length_a   1.000
_cell.length_b   1.000
_cell.length_c   1.000
_cell.angle_alpha   90.00
_cell.angle_beta   90.00
_cell.angle_gamma   90.00
#
_symmetry.space_group_name_H-M   'P 1'
#
loop_
_entity.id
_entity.type
_entity.pdbx_description
1 polymer ?
#
loop_
_entity_poly.entity_id
_entity_poly.type
_entity_poly.pdbx_seq_one_letter_code
_entity_poly.pdbx_strand_id
1 'polypeptide(L)'
;MRKKSLAAWAAAVLAVGALTGCSSQSTGDKAEETTKAEASQEAVEESTQAEQTAFMEDADLVIAGGDPAGMAAAIQAVAEGTDPAKILVLGSSEKTLSGSCMNASDTEEQSDAGIEDTVDSYIADTLAAGGGKGNEEMAEHLGEESRAALDWVRDLGVELSGVTQKEGSSAARSYEAAGGEELGSQIQTKLQEKFDSLNVTVAEDAELSKVLYGADGEVTGVQVKDAGKEQELTCRSLIVTDSAYLDLLGELGVSYVTDESGKNTGLNVDSCANAVTHDDGEIPGLYAAGDAIGTALHGDKALEGNELTGVVVFGTTAGTEASIYAQDNAPQQ
;
A
#
# COMPACT_ATOMS: atom_id res chain seq x y z
N MET A 1 41.18 21.88 -28.54
CA MET A 1 40.51 23.20 -28.59
C MET A 1 39.02 22.93 -28.39
N ARG A 2 38.48 23.16 -27.19
CA ARG A 2 37.67 24.33 -26.78
C ARG A 2 36.32 24.37 -27.56
N LYS A 3 35.12 24.29 -26.98
CA LYS A 3 34.63 24.62 -25.62
C LYS A 3 33.34 23.84 -25.29
N LYS A 4 33.16 23.55 -24.00
CA LYS A 4 31.89 23.21 -23.33
C LYS A 4 31.09 24.49 -23.06
N SER A 5 29.76 24.42 -23.06
CA SER A 5 28.87 25.46 -22.51
C SER A 5 27.95 24.84 -21.46
N LEU A 6 28.22 25.19 -20.21
CA LEU A 6 27.33 25.10 -19.05
C LEU A 6 26.49 26.39 -19.01
N ALA A 7 25.20 26.28 -18.67
CA ALA A 7 24.39 27.42 -18.25
C ALA A 7 23.91 27.16 -16.82
N ALA A 8 24.34 28.04 -15.92
CA ALA A 8 23.97 28.08 -14.52
C ALA A 8 22.74 28.99 -14.33
N TRP A 9 21.81 28.60 -13.46
CA TRP A 9 20.74 29.47 -12.98
C TRP A 9 21.19 30.16 -11.68
N ALA A 10 21.00 31.48 -11.65
CA ALA A 10 21.36 32.36 -10.55
C ALA A 10 20.17 32.56 -9.60
N ALA A 11 20.44 32.43 -8.30
CA ALA A 11 19.52 32.80 -7.23
C ALA A 11 19.39 34.32 -7.10
N ALA A 12 18.18 34.82 -6.87
CA ALA A 12 17.91 36.19 -6.49
C ALA A 12 17.23 36.21 -5.11
N VAL A 13 18.02 36.56 -4.09
CA VAL A 13 17.55 37.01 -2.77
C VAL A 13 17.34 38.51 -2.86
N LEU A 14 16.15 39.00 -2.48
CA LEU A 14 15.97 40.38 -2.08
C LEU A 14 15.13 40.45 -0.80
N ALA A 15 15.79 40.88 0.26
CA ALA A 15 15.18 41.30 1.50
C ALA A 15 15.23 42.84 1.60
N VAL A 16 14.34 43.32 2.48
CA VAL A 16 14.34 44.60 3.21
C VAL A 16 13.52 45.75 2.62
N GLY A 17 12.50 46.13 3.39
CA GLY A 17 11.93 47.47 3.42
C GLY A 17 11.18 47.70 4.73
N ALA A 18 11.90 48.00 5.82
CA ALA A 18 11.32 48.58 7.03
C ALA A 18 11.58 50.09 7.02
N LEU A 19 10.54 50.92 7.11
CA LEU A 19 10.64 52.28 7.65
C LEU A 19 9.34 52.68 8.38
N THR A 20 9.59 53.36 9.49
CA THR A 20 8.77 53.82 10.60
C THR A 20 7.84 55.02 10.32
N GLY A 21 6.62 54.95 10.87
CA GLY A 21 6.02 55.95 11.79
C GLY A 21 5.42 57.27 11.26
N CYS A 22 4.13 57.53 11.53
CA CYS A 22 3.65 58.61 12.42
C CYS A 22 2.10 58.64 12.53
N SER A 23 1.63 59.12 13.68
CA SER A 23 0.26 59.17 14.19
C SER A 23 -0.71 60.16 13.51
N SER A 24 -2.02 59.87 13.54
CA SER A 24 -3.06 60.75 14.15
C SER A 24 -4.47 60.15 13.99
N GLN A 25 -5.29 60.28 15.04
CA GLN A 25 -6.73 59.94 15.05
C GLN A 25 -7.54 60.89 14.14
N SER A 26 -8.58 60.39 13.47
CA SER A 26 -9.97 60.87 13.58
C SER A 26 -10.92 60.13 12.63
N THR A 27 -11.89 59.42 13.23
CA THR A 27 -13.32 59.26 12.85
C THR A 27 -13.75 58.83 11.43
N GLY A 28 -14.40 57.66 11.38
CA GLY A 28 -15.68 57.43 10.69
C GLY A 28 -15.65 57.00 9.21
N ASP A 29 -15.77 55.70 8.92
CA ASP A 29 -16.99 55.04 8.41
C ASP A 29 -16.66 53.55 8.15
N LYS A 30 -17.44 52.63 8.74
CA LYS A 30 -17.26 51.17 8.60
C LYS A 30 -18.57 50.59 8.09
N ALA A 31 -18.70 50.40 6.78
CA ALA A 31 -19.66 49.49 6.16
C ALA A 31 -19.42 49.42 4.64
N GLU A 32 -18.38 48.71 4.18
CA GLU A 32 -18.35 48.19 2.79
C GLU A 32 -17.26 47.14 2.50
N GLU A 33 -16.43 46.76 3.48
CA GLU A 33 -15.26 45.89 3.23
C GLU A 33 -15.47 44.40 3.54
N THR A 34 -16.63 44.01 4.06
CA THR A 34 -16.87 42.62 4.52
C THR A 34 -17.33 41.67 3.40
N THR A 35 -18.01 42.16 2.37
CA THR A 35 -18.62 41.30 1.34
C THR A 35 -17.65 40.80 0.26
N LYS A 36 -16.49 41.45 0.11
CA LYS A 36 -15.52 41.10 -0.95
C LYS A 36 -14.51 40.04 -0.51
N ALA A 37 -14.24 39.94 0.80
CA ALA A 37 -13.32 38.97 1.38
C ALA A 37 -13.94 37.57 1.47
N GLU A 38 -15.21 37.46 1.88
CA GLU A 38 -15.93 36.18 1.95
C GLU A 38 -16.17 35.59 0.56
N ALA A 39 -16.60 36.40 -0.42
CA ALA A 39 -16.77 35.94 -1.80
C ALA A 39 -15.45 35.53 -2.48
N SER A 40 -14.32 36.12 -2.07
CA SER A 40 -12.99 35.71 -2.54
C SER A 40 -12.43 34.49 -1.82
N GLN A 41 -12.89 34.20 -0.60
CA GLN A 41 -12.53 32.97 0.11
C GLN A 41 -13.37 31.80 -0.38
N GLU A 42 -14.67 31.97 -0.58
CA GLU A 42 -15.54 30.96 -1.19
C GLU A 42 -15.11 30.63 -2.61
N ALA A 43 -14.75 31.63 -3.44
CA ALA A 43 -14.28 31.37 -4.81
C ALA A 43 -12.89 30.71 -4.85
N VAL A 44 -12.03 30.97 -3.86
CA VAL A 44 -10.74 30.29 -3.74
C VAL A 44 -10.98 28.85 -3.28
N GLU A 45 -11.75 28.62 -2.22
CA GLU A 45 -12.13 27.29 -1.74
C GLU A 45 -12.80 26.46 -2.83
N GLU A 46 -13.76 27.02 -3.57
CA GLU A 46 -14.46 26.36 -4.68
C GLU A 46 -13.51 26.06 -5.85
N SER A 47 -12.52 26.92 -6.12
CA SER A 47 -11.50 26.67 -7.15
C SER A 47 -10.46 25.61 -6.75
N THR A 48 -9.97 25.61 -5.51
CA THR A 48 -9.10 24.52 -5.00
C THR A 48 -9.84 23.21 -4.89
N GLN A 49 -11.12 23.26 -4.54
CA GLN A 49 -11.97 22.08 -4.43
C GLN A 49 -12.32 21.51 -5.80
N ALA A 50 -12.54 22.35 -6.82
CA ALA A 50 -12.67 21.93 -8.22
C ALA A 50 -11.37 21.36 -8.80
N GLU A 51 -10.21 21.92 -8.44
CA GLU A 51 -8.90 21.36 -8.83
C GLU A 51 -8.57 20.03 -8.12
N GLN A 52 -8.97 19.85 -6.86
CA GLN A 52 -8.83 18.58 -6.13
C GLN A 52 -9.84 17.51 -6.59
N THR A 53 -11.10 17.88 -6.85
CA THR A 53 -12.10 16.93 -7.40
C THR A 53 -11.75 16.49 -8.82
N ALA A 54 -11.14 17.36 -9.64
CA ALA A 54 -10.64 16.96 -10.95
C ALA A 54 -9.41 16.02 -10.87
N PHE A 55 -8.71 15.93 -9.74
CA PHE A 55 -7.51 15.11 -9.57
C PHE A 55 -7.82 13.61 -9.38
N MET A 56 -9.05 13.28 -9.00
CA MET A 56 -9.43 11.92 -8.62
C MET A 56 -10.20 11.15 -9.72
N GLU A 57 -10.62 11.80 -10.80
CA GLU A 57 -11.52 11.19 -11.81
C GLU A 57 -10.88 10.09 -12.71
N ASP A 58 -9.56 9.85 -12.64
CA ASP A 58 -8.82 9.18 -13.72
C ASP A 58 -7.88 8.04 -13.28
N ALA A 59 -8.13 7.39 -12.13
CA ALA A 59 -7.32 6.27 -11.66
C ALA A 59 -7.71 4.94 -12.33
N ASP A 60 -6.72 4.19 -12.80
CA ASP A 60 -6.92 2.83 -13.32
C ASP A 60 -6.86 1.80 -12.19
N LEU A 61 -6.02 2.06 -11.21
CA LEU A 61 -5.77 1.26 -10.01
C LEU A 61 -6.01 2.12 -8.76
N VAL A 62 -6.86 1.65 -7.86
CA VAL A 62 -7.03 2.24 -6.53
C VAL A 62 -6.45 1.30 -5.48
N ILE A 63 -5.71 1.86 -4.51
CA ILE A 63 -5.17 1.13 -3.37
C ILE A 63 -5.79 1.72 -2.10
N ALA A 64 -6.66 0.96 -1.45
CA ALA A 64 -7.29 1.32 -0.19
C ALA A 64 -6.38 0.92 0.98
N GLY A 65 -5.48 1.84 1.33
CA GLY A 65 -4.52 1.73 2.41
C GLY A 65 -3.13 2.23 1.98
N GLY A 66 -2.67 3.33 2.60
CA GLY A 66 -1.32 3.87 2.44
C GLY A 66 -0.26 3.15 3.28
N ASP A 67 -0.53 1.94 3.75
CA ASP A 67 0.36 1.15 4.60
C ASP A 67 1.51 0.50 3.77
N PRO A 68 2.45 -0.22 4.42
CA PRO A 68 3.58 -0.82 3.73
C PRO A 68 3.19 -1.83 2.63
N ALA A 69 2.09 -2.57 2.79
CA ALA A 69 1.63 -3.47 1.73
C ALA A 69 1.08 -2.66 0.55
N GLY A 70 0.37 -1.56 0.82
CA GLY A 70 -0.11 -0.63 -0.21
C GLY A 70 1.03 0.05 -0.98
N MET A 71 2.09 0.48 -0.28
CA MET A 71 3.28 1.01 -0.93
C MET A 71 4.00 -0.04 -1.79
N ALA A 72 4.16 -1.27 -1.28
CA ALA A 72 4.75 -2.36 -2.03
C ALA A 72 3.95 -2.66 -3.30
N ALA A 73 2.62 -2.69 -3.19
CA ALA A 73 1.72 -2.87 -4.32
C ALA A 73 1.85 -1.75 -5.36
N ALA A 74 1.89 -0.49 -4.93
CA ALA A 74 2.08 0.64 -5.84
C ALA A 74 3.44 0.60 -6.56
N ILE A 75 4.51 0.31 -5.82
CA ILE A 75 5.87 0.18 -6.39
C ILE A 75 5.89 -0.93 -7.43
N GLN A 76 5.29 -2.07 -7.14
CA GLN A 76 5.25 -3.19 -8.05
C GLN A 76 4.37 -2.91 -9.27
N ALA A 77 3.20 -2.28 -9.10
CA ALA A 77 2.34 -1.90 -10.21
C ALA A 77 3.05 -0.96 -11.21
N VAL A 78 3.85 -0.01 -10.71
CA VAL A 78 4.68 0.85 -11.56
C VAL A 78 5.81 0.07 -12.23
N ALA A 79 6.41 -0.91 -11.54
CA ALA A 79 7.40 -1.79 -12.15
C ALA A 79 6.82 -2.63 -13.31
N GLU A 80 5.54 -3.02 -13.20
CA GLU A 80 4.77 -3.67 -14.27
C GLU A 80 4.24 -2.72 -15.35
N GLY A 81 4.65 -1.45 -15.32
CA GLY A 81 4.39 -0.48 -16.38
C GLY A 81 3.11 0.35 -16.22
N THR A 82 2.40 0.25 -15.09
CA THR A 82 1.32 1.20 -14.79
C THR A 82 1.89 2.60 -14.63
N ASP A 83 1.27 3.59 -15.29
CA ASP A 83 1.63 5.00 -15.12
C ASP A 83 1.35 5.42 -13.66
N PRO A 84 2.33 5.96 -12.91
CA PRO A 84 2.11 6.42 -11.54
C PRO A 84 0.94 7.40 -11.38
N ALA A 85 0.63 8.20 -12.40
CA ALA A 85 -0.50 9.13 -12.40
C ALA A 85 -1.87 8.42 -12.49
N LYS A 86 -1.88 7.14 -12.86
CA LYS A 86 -3.07 6.28 -12.93
C LYS A 86 -3.27 5.41 -11.68
N ILE A 87 -2.44 5.59 -10.65
CA ILE A 87 -2.57 4.92 -9.35
C ILE A 87 -3.03 5.96 -8.33
N LEU A 88 -4.10 5.64 -7.59
CA LEU A 88 -4.58 6.42 -6.45
C LEU A 88 -4.47 5.61 -5.17
N VAL A 89 -3.68 6.09 -4.22
CA VAL A 89 -3.58 5.52 -2.87
C VAL A 89 -4.46 6.31 -1.92
N LEU A 90 -5.33 5.62 -1.18
CA LEU A 90 -6.23 6.19 -0.17
C LEU A 90 -5.69 5.92 1.23
N GLY A 91 -5.87 6.90 2.12
CA GLY A 91 -5.54 6.79 3.53
C GLY A 91 -4.08 7.08 3.85
N SER A 92 -3.83 7.30 5.14
CA SER A 92 -2.54 7.74 5.67
C SER A 92 -1.45 6.68 5.58
N SER A 93 -0.21 7.14 5.37
CA SER A 93 1.02 6.35 5.48
C SER A 93 1.57 6.25 6.91
N GLU A 94 0.79 6.60 7.93
CA GLU A 94 1.22 6.58 9.33
C GLU A 94 1.47 5.17 9.90
N LYS A 95 0.93 4.11 9.28
CA LYS A 95 1.21 2.73 9.72
C LYS A 95 2.67 2.37 9.41
N THR A 96 3.45 2.13 10.47
CA THR A 96 4.86 1.74 10.35
C THR A 96 5.04 0.24 10.37
N LEU A 97 5.88 -0.28 9.47
CA LEU A 97 6.32 -1.66 9.48
C LEU A 97 7.33 -1.89 10.62
N SER A 98 7.11 -2.91 11.44
CA SER A 98 8.00 -3.33 12.53
C SER A 98 8.22 -4.83 12.48
N GLY A 99 9.34 -5.31 13.03
CA GLY A 99 9.72 -6.72 12.96
C GLY A 99 11.23 -6.92 12.93
N SER A 100 11.69 -7.96 13.63
CA SER A 100 13.11 -8.27 13.80
C SER A 100 13.72 -8.96 12.56
N CYS A 101 12.93 -9.76 11.84
CA CYS A 101 13.42 -10.63 10.77
C CYS A 101 12.37 -10.89 9.69
N MET A 102 12.83 -11.36 8.53
CA MET A 102 12.03 -11.93 7.45
C MET A 102 12.39 -13.40 7.28
N ASN A 103 11.43 -14.23 6.89
CA ASN A 103 11.66 -15.64 6.65
C ASN A 103 11.73 -15.91 5.15
N ALA A 104 12.66 -16.78 4.74
CA ALA A 104 12.57 -17.44 3.46
C ALA A 104 13.26 -18.79 3.49
N SER A 105 12.70 -19.73 2.72
CA SER A 105 13.25 -21.07 2.55
C SER A 105 13.91 -21.24 1.19
N ASP A 106 14.76 -22.27 1.08
CA ASP A 106 15.45 -22.68 -0.16
C ASP A 106 16.31 -21.56 -0.79
N THR A 107 17.03 -20.83 0.05
CA THR A 107 17.96 -19.77 -0.39
C THR A 107 19.39 -20.30 -0.62
N GLU A 108 20.17 -19.57 -1.41
CA GLU A 108 21.59 -19.88 -1.59
C GLU A 108 22.38 -19.77 -0.27
N GLU A 109 22.05 -18.80 0.60
CA GLU A 109 22.71 -18.62 1.89
C GLU A 109 22.45 -19.77 2.86
N GLN A 110 21.25 -20.36 2.84
CA GLN A 110 20.95 -21.58 3.59
C GLN A 110 21.81 -22.74 3.09
N SER A 111 21.88 -22.91 1.76
CA SER A 111 22.68 -23.97 1.13
C SER A 111 24.17 -23.83 1.47
N ASP A 112 24.73 -22.63 1.35
CA ASP A 112 26.13 -22.31 1.66
C ASP A 112 26.46 -22.52 3.15
N ALA A 113 25.49 -22.29 4.02
CA ALA A 113 25.59 -22.56 5.46
C ALA A 113 25.38 -24.05 5.82
N GLY A 114 25.04 -24.91 4.86
CA GLY A 114 24.74 -26.33 5.08
C GLY A 114 23.44 -26.56 5.85
N ILE A 115 22.49 -25.64 5.75
CA ILE A 115 21.16 -25.73 6.34
C ILE A 115 20.22 -26.44 5.35
N GLU A 116 19.60 -27.53 5.79
CA GLU A 116 18.54 -28.20 5.04
C GLU A 116 17.20 -27.55 5.41
N ASP A 117 16.62 -26.78 4.49
CA ASP A 117 15.28 -26.19 4.60
C ASP A 117 14.53 -26.37 3.28
N THR A 118 13.20 -26.41 3.33
CA THR A 118 12.33 -26.61 2.17
C THR A 118 11.09 -25.73 2.27
N VAL A 119 10.47 -25.43 1.13
CA VAL A 119 9.16 -24.76 1.09
C VAL A 119 8.13 -25.54 1.90
N ASP A 120 8.04 -26.86 1.74
CA ASP A 120 7.14 -27.74 2.50
C ASP A 120 7.32 -27.60 4.03
N SER A 121 8.56 -27.60 4.53
CA SER A 121 8.82 -27.43 5.96
C SER A 121 8.45 -26.03 6.45
N TYR A 122 8.62 -25.02 5.61
CA TYR A 122 8.24 -23.65 5.95
C TYR A 122 6.71 -23.46 5.98
N ILE A 123 5.97 -24.05 5.03
CA ILE A 123 4.51 -24.09 5.03
C ILE A 123 4.00 -24.77 6.30
N ALA A 124 4.55 -25.94 6.63
CA ALA A 124 4.15 -26.69 7.81
C ALA A 124 4.35 -25.89 9.12
N ASP A 125 5.48 -25.20 9.26
CA ASP A 125 5.75 -24.36 10.44
C ASP A 125 4.82 -23.14 10.50
N THR A 126 4.51 -22.55 9.34
CA THR A 126 3.58 -21.41 9.22
C THR A 126 2.18 -21.79 9.68
N LEU A 127 1.64 -22.91 9.17
CA LEU A 127 0.33 -23.41 9.56
C LEU A 127 0.28 -23.84 11.03
N ALA A 128 1.37 -24.44 11.53
CA ALA A 128 1.48 -24.82 12.94
C ALA A 128 1.47 -23.60 13.87
N ALA A 129 2.17 -22.52 13.52
CA ALA A 129 2.16 -21.26 14.28
C ALA A 129 0.75 -20.67 14.37
N GLY A 130 -0.01 -20.75 13.27
CA GLY A 130 -1.39 -20.29 13.18
C GLY A 130 -2.43 -21.19 13.84
N GLY A 131 -2.02 -22.26 14.53
CA GLY A 131 -2.95 -23.22 15.14
C GLY A 131 -3.75 -24.04 14.13
N GLY A 132 -3.28 -24.14 12.88
CA GLY A 132 -3.98 -24.80 11.78
C GLY A 132 -5.19 -24.03 11.23
N LYS A 133 -5.29 -22.73 11.54
CA LYS A 133 -6.39 -21.86 11.06
C LYS A 133 -6.00 -20.93 9.91
N GLY A 134 -4.71 -20.83 9.59
CA GLY A 134 -4.26 -20.13 8.40
C GLY A 134 -4.70 -20.89 7.15
N ASN A 135 -4.93 -20.16 6.06
CA ASN A 135 -5.27 -20.72 4.77
C ASN A 135 -4.03 -21.43 4.16
N GLU A 136 -4.20 -22.69 3.77
CA GLU A 136 -3.12 -23.54 3.24
C GLU A 136 -2.56 -23.01 1.91
N GLU A 137 -3.42 -22.61 0.97
CA GLU A 137 -3.00 -22.05 -0.32
C GLU A 137 -2.22 -20.74 -0.14
N MET A 138 -2.68 -19.89 0.78
CA MET A 138 -1.97 -18.64 1.07
C MET A 138 -0.60 -18.89 1.75
N ALA A 139 -0.50 -19.92 2.59
CA ALA A 139 0.76 -20.31 3.21
C ALA A 139 1.73 -20.97 2.20
N GLU A 140 1.19 -21.73 1.25
CA GLU A 140 1.94 -22.26 0.09
C GLU A 140 2.55 -21.11 -0.71
N HIS A 141 1.73 -20.14 -1.14
CA HIS A 141 2.21 -18.96 -1.87
C HIS A 141 3.27 -18.17 -1.10
N LEU A 142 3.05 -17.95 0.21
CA LEU A 142 4.04 -17.29 1.07
C LEU A 142 5.39 -18.03 1.06
N GLY A 143 5.36 -19.37 1.16
CA GLY A 143 6.56 -20.20 1.18
C GLY A 143 7.30 -20.16 -0.16
N GLU A 144 6.57 -20.32 -1.26
CA GLU A 144 7.10 -20.35 -2.62
C GLU A 144 7.74 -19.02 -3.04
N GLU A 145 7.11 -17.89 -2.70
CA GLU A 145 7.57 -16.55 -3.08
C GLU A 145 8.55 -15.91 -2.08
N SER A 146 8.80 -16.56 -0.94
CA SER A 146 9.63 -15.99 0.14
C SER A 146 11.05 -15.61 -0.30
N ARG A 147 11.66 -16.39 -1.20
CA ARG A 147 13.00 -16.07 -1.73
C ARG A 147 12.96 -14.83 -2.62
N ALA A 148 11.97 -14.72 -3.50
CA ALA A 148 11.79 -13.55 -4.35
C ALA A 148 11.52 -12.29 -3.51
N ALA A 149 10.78 -12.42 -2.40
CA ALA A 149 10.56 -11.33 -1.46
C ALA A 149 11.85 -10.84 -0.79
N LEU A 150 12.79 -11.74 -0.41
CA LEU A 150 14.10 -11.32 0.10
C LEU A 150 14.90 -10.55 -0.96
N ASP A 151 14.90 -11.04 -2.19
CA ASP A 151 15.62 -10.39 -3.28
C ASP A 151 15.02 -9.02 -3.60
N TRP A 152 13.70 -8.88 -3.57
CA TRP A 152 13.02 -7.61 -3.74
C TRP A 152 13.40 -6.59 -2.64
N VAL A 153 13.47 -7.04 -1.38
CA VAL A 153 13.93 -6.19 -0.26
C VAL A 153 15.40 -5.78 -0.41
N ARG A 154 16.26 -6.66 -0.93
CA ARG A 154 17.65 -6.32 -1.27
C ARG A 154 17.73 -5.29 -2.39
N ASP A 155 16.88 -5.40 -3.40
CA ASP A 155 16.80 -4.47 -4.53
C ASP A 155 16.29 -3.08 -4.12
N LEU A 156 15.48 -2.99 -3.06
CA LEU A 156 15.17 -1.72 -2.38
C LEU A 156 16.38 -1.10 -1.66
N GLY A 157 17.48 -1.85 -1.49
CA GLY A 157 18.70 -1.40 -0.85
C GLY A 157 18.77 -1.72 0.65
N VAL A 158 18.00 -2.70 1.14
CA VAL A 158 18.14 -3.22 2.50
C VAL A 158 19.22 -4.31 2.52
N GLU A 159 20.22 -4.15 3.36
CA GLU A 159 21.25 -5.17 3.55
C GLU A 159 20.79 -6.21 4.57
N LEU A 160 20.59 -7.43 4.10
CA LEU A 160 20.18 -8.57 4.93
C LEU A 160 21.40 -9.38 5.36
N SER A 161 21.33 -9.95 6.55
CA SER A 161 22.35 -10.86 7.06
C SER A 161 21.74 -11.91 7.97
N GLY A 162 22.55 -12.93 8.22
CA GLY A 162 22.16 -14.02 9.09
C GLY A 162 21.23 -15.00 8.38
N VAL A 163 21.22 -16.21 8.93
CA VAL A 163 20.24 -17.24 8.67
C VAL A 163 20.08 -17.93 10.02
N THR A 164 19.08 -17.51 10.79
CA THR A 164 18.89 -17.98 12.17
C THR A 164 17.59 -18.76 12.30
N GLN A 165 17.54 -19.65 13.29
CA GLN A 165 16.32 -20.37 13.64
C GLN A 165 15.61 -19.61 14.75
N LYS A 166 14.41 -19.11 14.46
CA LYS A 166 13.51 -18.49 15.44
C LYS A 166 12.55 -19.52 16.02
N GLU A 167 11.89 -19.14 17.11
CA GLU A 167 10.91 -20.00 17.77
C GLU A 167 9.77 -20.37 16.81
N GLY A 168 9.40 -21.66 16.78
CA GLY A 168 8.38 -22.18 15.87
C GLY A 168 8.91 -22.64 14.51
N SER A 169 10.10 -22.22 14.09
CA SER A 169 10.72 -22.70 12.85
C SER A 169 11.48 -24.01 13.08
N SER A 170 11.30 -24.97 12.17
CA SER A 170 12.01 -26.26 12.14
C SER A 170 13.42 -26.17 11.59
N ALA A 171 13.71 -25.16 10.76
CA ALA A 171 15.03 -24.86 10.20
C ALA A 171 15.42 -23.40 10.42
N ALA A 172 16.70 -23.09 10.23
CA ALA A 172 17.19 -21.72 10.24
C ALA A 172 16.83 -21.02 8.93
N ARG A 173 15.96 -20.01 8.98
CA ARG A 173 15.39 -19.33 7.81
C ARG A 173 15.12 -17.84 7.99
N SER A 174 15.43 -17.30 9.16
CA SER A 174 15.15 -15.92 9.52
C SER A 174 16.37 -15.04 9.25
N TYR A 175 16.16 -14.06 8.38
CA TYR A 175 17.10 -13.03 7.94
C TYR A 175 16.85 -11.74 8.72
N GLU A 176 17.91 -11.13 9.23
CA GLU A 176 17.86 -9.89 9.99
C GLU A 176 18.60 -8.79 9.22
N ALA A 177 18.49 -7.55 9.69
CA ALA A 177 19.22 -6.44 9.08
C ALA A 177 20.73 -6.52 9.41
N ALA A 178 21.60 -6.37 8.41
CA ALA A 178 23.05 -6.48 8.57
C ALA A 178 23.65 -5.45 9.53
N GLY A 179 23.05 -4.27 9.61
CA GLY A 179 23.47 -3.18 10.50
C GLY A 179 23.09 -3.38 11.98
N GLY A 180 22.34 -4.43 12.32
CA GLY A 180 21.85 -4.68 13.68
C GLY A 180 20.71 -3.75 14.14
N GLU A 181 20.20 -2.89 13.25
CA GLU A 181 18.96 -2.15 13.47
C GLU A 181 17.76 -3.08 13.19
N GLU A 182 16.56 -2.65 13.61
CA GLU A 182 15.34 -3.41 13.35
C GLU A 182 15.02 -3.49 11.85
N LEU A 183 14.82 -4.70 11.33
CA LEU A 183 14.63 -4.93 9.90
C LEU A 183 13.38 -4.24 9.35
N GLY A 184 12.24 -4.35 10.05
CA GLY A 184 10.98 -3.73 9.63
C GLY A 184 11.11 -2.21 9.41
N SER A 185 11.80 -1.52 10.32
CA SER A 185 12.06 -0.08 10.22
C SER A 185 12.96 0.28 9.02
N GLN A 186 13.93 -0.56 8.68
CA GLN A 186 14.75 -0.35 7.49
C GLN A 186 13.97 -0.57 6.20
N ILE A 187 13.16 -1.64 6.14
CA ILE A 187 12.27 -1.91 5.00
C ILE A 187 11.30 -0.74 4.82
N GLN A 188 10.64 -0.29 5.89
CA GLN A 188 9.74 0.87 5.86
C GLN A 188 10.43 2.09 5.24
N THR A 189 11.65 2.40 5.69
CA THR A 189 12.39 3.56 5.21
C THR A 189 12.69 3.45 3.71
N LYS A 190 13.19 2.30 3.26
CA LYS A 190 13.50 2.08 1.83
C LYS A 190 12.28 2.02 0.95
N LEU A 191 11.20 1.44 1.47
CA LEU A 191 9.91 1.39 0.83
C LEU A 191 9.34 2.80 0.63
N GLN A 192 9.33 3.65 1.66
CA GLN A 192 8.89 5.03 1.57
C GLN A 192 9.76 5.83 0.60
N GLU A 193 11.09 5.75 0.71
CA GLU A 193 12.02 6.42 -0.21
C GLU A 193 11.73 6.07 -1.67
N LYS A 194 11.47 4.78 -1.94
CA LYS A 194 11.13 4.29 -3.27
C LYS A 194 9.75 4.79 -3.71
N PHE A 195 8.73 4.65 -2.87
CA PHE A 195 7.36 5.06 -3.14
C PHE A 195 7.27 6.56 -3.47
N ASP A 196 7.87 7.42 -2.64
CA ASP A 196 7.93 8.87 -2.83
C ASP A 196 8.58 9.23 -4.18
N SER A 197 9.60 8.47 -4.60
CA SER A 197 10.31 8.70 -5.86
C SER A 197 9.45 8.48 -7.11
N LEU A 198 8.36 7.69 -6.99
CA LEU A 198 7.46 7.36 -8.11
C LEU A 198 6.45 8.48 -8.40
N ASN A 199 6.20 9.37 -7.44
CA ASN A 199 5.18 10.43 -7.52
C ASN A 199 3.78 9.87 -7.83
N VAL A 200 3.42 8.75 -7.20
CA VAL A 200 2.05 8.22 -7.20
C VAL A 200 1.12 9.20 -6.50
N THR A 201 -0.14 9.28 -6.94
CA THR A 201 -1.14 10.12 -6.29
C THR A 201 -1.57 9.50 -4.95
N VAL A 202 -1.47 10.29 -3.88
CA VAL A 202 -1.91 9.90 -2.53
C VAL A 202 -2.96 10.88 -2.03
N ALA A 203 -4.08 10.34 -1.55
CA ALA A 203 -5.14 11.10 -0.88
C ALA A 203 -5.17 10.68 0.60
N GLU A 204 -4.32 11.30 1.41
CA GLU A 204 -4.05 10.91 2.81
C GLU A 204 -5.30 11.00 3.71
N ASP A 205 -6.14 12.00 3.49
CA ASP A 205 -7.37 12.25 4.27
C ASP A 205 -8.62 11.56 3.68
N ALA A 206 -8.45 10.82 2.58
CA ALA A 206 -9.54 10.19 1.86
C ALA A 206 -9.63 8.69 2.20
N GLU A 207 -10.85 8.19 2.37
CA GLU A 207 -11.13 6.81 2.75
C GLU A 207 -12.05 6.13 1.73
N LEU A 208 -11.83 4.84 1.48
CA LEU A 208 -12.81 4.02 0.76
C LEU A 208 -14.11 3.95 1.58
N SER A 209 -15.25 4.26 0.97
CA SER A 209 -16.57 4.15 1.61
C SER A 209 -17.48 3.11 0.97
N LYS A 210 -17.26 2.77 -0.31
CA LYS A 210 -18.01 1.73 -1.02
C LYS A 210 -17.25 1.22 -2.24
N VAL A 211 -17.44 -0.05 -2.60
CA VAL A 211 -17.00 -0.61 -3.89
C VAL A 211 -18.15 -0.60 -4.88
N LEU A 212 -17.88 -0.16 -6.11
CA LEU A 212 -18.81 -0.21 -7.23
C LEU A 212 -18.50 -1.43 -8.09
N TYR A 213 -19.53 -2.20 -8.43
CA TYR A 213 -19.37 -3.47 -9.14
C TYR A 213 -20.41 -3.65 -10.25
N GLY A 214 -20.01 -4.39 -11.27
CA GLY A 214 -20.84 -4.70 -12.42
C GLY A 214 -21.76 -5.90 -12.20
N ALA A 215 -22.38 -6.35 -13.29
CA ALA A 215 -23.40 -7.40 -13.22
C ALA A 215 -22.81 -8.78 -12.88
N ASP A 216 -21.53 -8.99 -13.18
CA ASP A 216 -20.81 -10.24 -12.97
C ASP A 216 -19.94 -10.18 -11.70
N GLY A 217 -20.07 -9.11 -10.90
CA GLY A 217 -19.35 -8.90 -9.64
C GLY A 217 -17.98 -8.23 -9.81
N GLU A 218 -17.60 -7.89 -11.04
CA GLU A 218 -16.34 -7.23 -11.36
C GLU A 218 -16.27 -5.82 -10.76
N VAL A 219 -15.11 -5.41 -10.25
CA VAL A 219 -14.88 -4.04 -9.80
C VAL A 219 -14.96 -3.08 -10.99
N THR A 220 -15.72 -2.01 -10.82
CA THR A 220 -15.91 -0.95 -11.83
C THR A 220 -15.57 0.43 -11.31
N GLY A 221 -15.33 0.55 -10.00
CA GLY A 221 -15.03 1.81 -9.35
C GLY A 221 -15.16 1.72 -7.84
N VAL A 222 -15.01 2.87 -7.20
CA VAL A 222 -15.13 3.04 -5.75
C VAL A 222 -15.84 4.34 -5.42
N GLN A 223 -16.49 4.40 -4.26
CA GLN A 223 -16.83 5.65 -3.61
C GLN A 223 -15.75 5.98 -2.59
N VAL A 224 -15.24 7.20 -2.66
CA VAL A 224 -14.23 7.73 -1.76
C VAL A 224 -14.84 8.86 -0.95
N LYS A 225 -14.58 8.85 0.36
CA LYS A 225 -14.99 9.90 1.27
C LYS A 225 -13.79 10.77 1.63
N ASP A 226 -13.86 12.05 1.28
CA ASP A 226 -12.82 13.05 1.56
C ASP A 226 -13.48 14.29 2.19
N ALA A 227 -12.94 14.74 3.33
CA ALA A 227 -13.48 15.86 4.11
C ALA A 227 -15.02 15.79 4.36
N GLY A 228 -15.56 14.58 4.47
CA GLY A 228 -16.99 14.32 4.67
C GLY A 228 -17.86 14.39 3.41
N LYS A 229 -17.26 14.60 2.23
CA LYS A 229 -17.92 14.52 0.92
C LYS A 229 -17.62 13.17 0.29
N GLU A 230 -18.65 12.57 -0.32
CA GLU A 230 -18.48 11.34 -1.10
C GLU A 230 -18.35 11.67 -2.59
N GLN A 231 -17.46 10.96 -3.26
CA GLN A 231 -17.23 11.04 -4.70
C GLN A 231 -17.08 9.64 -5.29
N GLU A 232 -17.63 9.43 -6.47
CA GLU A 232 -17.48 8.18 -7.21
C GLU A 232 -16.30 8.29 -8.15
N LEU A 233 -15.41 7.30 -8.12
CA LEU A 233 -14.27 7.19 -9.01
C LEU A 233 -14.41 5.90 -9.81
N THR A 234 -14.16 5.98 -11.11
CA THR A 234 -14.03 4.77 -11.93
C THR A 234 -12.64 4.20 -11.73
N CYS A 235 -12.52 2.89 -11.55
CA CYS A 235 -11.25 2.17 -11.56
C CYS A 235 -11.50 0.75 -12.07
N ARG A 236 -10.44 0.09 -12.56
CA ARG A 236 -10.53 -1.29 -13.05
C ARG A 236 -10.06 -2.29 -12.01
N SER A 237 -9.13 -1.87 -11.16
CA SER A 237 -8.61 -2.68 -10.07
C SER A 237 -8.67 -1.91 -8.75
N LEU A 238 -8.99 -2.63 -7.67
CA LEU A 238 -8.94 -2.19 -6.29
C LEU A 238 -8.07 -3.17 -5.49
N ILE A 239 -7.07 -2.65 -4.78
CA ILE A 239 -6.30 -3.39 -3.78
C ILE A 239 -6.71 -2.91 -2.40
N VAL A 240 -7.10 -3.83 -1.50
CA VAL A 240 -7.43 -3.51 -0.11
C VAL A 240 -6.31 -4.01 0.81
N THR A 241 -5.70 -3.10 1.59
CA THR A 241 -4.59 -3.48 2.47
C THR A 241 -4.88 -3.31 3.96
N ASP A 242 -5.89 -2.50 4.30
CA ASP A 242 -6.31 -2.30 5.69
C ASP A 242 -7.57 -3.13 6.05
N SER A 243 -7.49 -3.83 7.17
CA SER A 243 -8.62 -4.53 7.80
C SER A 243 -9.84 -3.64 8.08
N ALA A 244 -9.66 -2.32 8.17
CA ALA A 244 -10.74 -1.35 8.35
C ALA A 244 -11.78 -1.38 7.21
N TYR A 245 -11.39 -1.85 6.02
CA TYR A 245 -12.26 -1.87 4.84
C TYR A 245 -13.01 -3.20 4.63
N LEU A 246 -12.75 -4.23 5.44
CA LEU A 246 -13.32 -5.57 5.24
C LEU A 246 -14.84 -5.56 5.19
N ASP A 247 -15.49 -4.81 6.07
CA ASP A 247 -16.96 -4.74 6.16
C ASP A 247 -17.60 -4.01 4.97
N LEU A 248 -16.82 -3.29 4.14
CA LEU A 248 -17.31 -2.62 2.94
C LEU A 248 -17.46 -3.58 1.74
N LEU A 249 -16.83 -4.75 1.80
CA LEU A 249 -16.81 -5.70 0.66
C LEU A 249 -17.94 -6.74 0.75
N GLY A 250 -18.74 -6.75 1.81
CA GLY A 250 -19.73 -7.81 2.07
C GLY A 250 -20.80 -7.99 0.98
N GLU A 251 -21.12 -6.94 0.20
CA GLU A 251 -22.06 -7.04 -0.92
C GLU A 251 -21.51 -7.88 -2.10
N LEU A 252 -20.18 -8.04 -2.20
CA LEU A 252 -19.50 -8.82 -3.24
C LEU A 252 -19.45 -10.32 -2.93
N GLY A 253 -19.94 -10.74 -1.77
CA GLY A 253 -19.91 -12.16 -1.37
C GLY A 253 -18.51 -12.70 -1.09
N VAL A 254 -17.59 -11.84 -0.67
CA VAL A 254 -16.21 -12.23 -0.35
C VAL A 254 -16.18 -13.23 0.81
N SER A 255 -15.23 -14.14 0.74
CA SER A 255 -14.90 -15.08 1.80
C SER A 255 -13.97 -14.44 2.83
N TYR A 256 -14.32 -14.59 4.11
CA TYR A 256 -13.56 -14.04 5.22
C TYR A 256 -13.24 -15.10 6.27
N VAL A 257 -12.20 -14.83 7.04
CA VAL A 257 -12.07 -15.35 8.40
C VAL A 257 -12.82 -14.42 9.36
N THR A 258 -13.63 -15.00 10.24
CA THR A 258 -14.39 -14.27 11.27
C THR A 258 -14.01 -14.70 12.67
N ASP A 259 -14.03 -13.77 13.62
CA ASP A 259 -13.87 -14.09 15.04
C ASP A 259 -15.15 -14.70 15.67
N GLU A 260 -15.09 -15.05 16.95
CA GLU A 260 -16.22 -15.65 17.70
C GLU A 260 -17.46 -14.73 17.77
N SER A 261 -17.31 -13.43 17.53
CA SER A 261 -18.40 -12.46 17.50
C SER A 261 -19.04 -12.32 16.11
N GLY A 262 -18.45 -12.96 15.10
CA GLY A 262 -18.85 -12.84 13.70
C GLY A 262 -18.27 -11.61 13.00
N LYS A 263 -17.27 -10.94 13.59
CA LYS A 263 -16.57 -9.82 12.96
C LYS A 263 -15.59 -10.36 11.92
N ASN A 264 -15.52 -9.75 10.73
CA ASN A 264 -14.51 -10.03 9.73
C ASN A 264 -13.12 -9.62 10.24
N THR A 265 -12.15 -10.54 10.16
CA THR A 265 -10.78 -10.33 10.66
C THR A 265 -9.70 -10.60 9.61
N GLY A 266 -10.04 -11.21 8.48
CA GLY A 266 -9.14 -11.38 7.35
C GLY A 266 -9.90 -11.73 6.08
N LEU A 267 -9.49 -11.17 4.96
CA LEU A 267 -9.96 -11.52 3.63
C LEU A 267 -9.23 -12.77 3.14
N ASN A 268 -9.95 -13.76 2.62
CA ASN A 268 -9.31 -14.85 1.90
C ASN A 268 -8.94 -14.37 0.49
N VAL A 269 -7.74 -14.73 0.07
CA VAL A 269 -7.25 -14.49 -1.30
C VAL A 269 -6.63 -15.77 -1.86
N ASP A 270 -6.58 -15.86 -3.19
CA ASP A 270 -5.84 -16.91 -3.89
C ASP A 270 -4.33 -16.60 -3.98
N SER A 271 -3.57 -17.49 -4.63
CA SER A 271 -2.14 -17.30 -4.95
C SER A 271 -1.81 -16.08 -5.82
N CYS A 272 -2.80 -15.48 -6.50
CA CYS A 272 -2.67 -14.23 -7.25
C CYS A 272 -3.13 -13.00 -6.43
N ALA A 273 -3.35 -13.17 -5.13
CA ALA A 273 -3.87 -12.16 -4.22
C ALA A 273 -5.28 -11.62 -4.61
N ASN A 274 -6.03 -12.30 -5.48
CA ASN A 274 -7.42 -11.95 -5.78
C ASN A 274 -8.30 -12.28 -4.57
N ALA A 275 -9.24 -11.41 -4.25
CA ALA A 275 -10.28 -11.72 -3.29
C ALA A 275 -11.18 -12.85 -3.83
N VAL A 276 -11.41 -13.86 -2.98
CA VAL A 276 -12.22 -15.03 -3.36
C VAL A 276 -13.58 -15.04 -2.68
N THR A 277 -14.58 -15.59 -3.35
CA THR A 277 -15.92 -15.84 -2.82
C THR A 277 -15.96 -17.12 -1.97
N HIS A 278 -17.09 -17.40 -1.31
CA HIS A 278 -17.27 -18.62 -0.51
C HIS A 278 -17.20 -19.93 -1.31
N ASP A 279 -17.36 -19.88 -2.63
CA ASP A 279 -17.27 -21.03 -3.53
C ASP A 279 -15.93 -21.06 -4.29
N ASP A 280 -14.90 -20.38 -3.77
CA ASP A 280 -13.54 -20.28 -4.33
C ASP A 280 -13.49 -19.64 -5.74
N GLY A 281 -14.50 -18.85 -6.10
CA GLY A 281 -14.48 -18.02 -7.31
C GLY A 281 -13.84 -16.66 -7.06
N GLU A 282 -13.02 -16.18 -8.00
CA GLU A 282 -12.40 -14.85 -7.97
C GLU A 282 -13.44 -13.72 -8.10
N ILE A 283 -13.14 -12.58 -7.49
CA ILE A 283 -13.86 -11.31 -7.71
C ILE A 283 -13.01 -10.44 -8.65
N PRO A 284 -13.37 -10.33 -9.94
CA PRO A 284 -12.50 -9.69 -10.92
C PRO A 284 -12.17 -8.23 -10.57
N GLY A 285 -10.88 -7.91 -10.53
CA GLY A 285 -10.41 -6.56 -10.19
C GLY A 285 -10.36 -6.26 -8.70
N LEU A 286 -10.66 -7.20 -7.80
CA LEU A 286 -10.50 -7.01 -6.34
C LEU A 286 -9.33 -7.85 -5.81
N TYR A 287 -8.36 -7.19 -5.20
CA TYR A 287 -7.17 -7.81 -4.62
C TYR A 287 -7.01 -7.40 -3.16
N ALA A 288 -6.22 -8.14 -2.39
CA ALA A 288 -5.87 -7.74 -1.03
C ALA A 288 -4.47 -8.18 -0.58
N ALA A 289 -3.90 -7.41 0.34
CA ALA A 289 -2.59 -7.67 0.93
C ALA A 289 -2.51 -7.12 2.37
N GLY A 290 -1.38 -7.29 3.05
CA GLY A 290 -1.14 -6.67 4.35
C GLY A 290 -2.12 -7.08 5.45
N ASP A 291 -2.51 -6.13 6.29
CA ASP A 291 -3.39 -6.38 7.45
C ASP A 291 -4.76 -6.92 7.03
N ALA A 292 -5.25 -6.55 5.84
CA ALA A 292 -6.53 -7.02 5.32
C ALA A 292 -6.59 -8.54 5.18
N ILE A 293 -5.47 -9.20 4.89
CA ILE A 293 -5.39 -10.67 4.76
C ILE A 293 -4.75 -11.34 5.98
N GLY A 294 -4.27 -10.57 6.96
CA GLY A 294 -3.35 -11.04 8.01
C GLY A 294 -3.89 -12.25 8.80
N THR A 295 -5.14 -12.21 9.23
CA THR A 295 -5.75 -13.35 9.96
C THR A 295 -5.99 -14.56 9.04
N ALA A 296 -6.31 -14.33 7.76
CA ALA A 296 -6.50 -15.40 6.79
C ALA A 296 -5.18 -16.13 6.50
N LEU A 297 -4.08 -15.38 6.36
CA LEU A 297 -2.74 -15.94 6.14
C LEU A 297 -2.21 -16.66 7.39
N HIS A 298 -2.30 -16.01 8.55
CA HIS A 298 -1.56 -16.44 9.74
C HIS A 298 -2.38 -17.22 10.77
N GLY A 299 -3.70 -17.28 10.66
CA GLY A 299 -4.55 -17.91 11.68
C GLY A 299 -4.41 -17.24 13.05
N ASP A 300 -4.22 -18.03 14.11
CA ASP A 300 -4.15 -17.52 15.50
C ASP A 300 -2.93 -16.63 15.77
N LYS A 301 -1.82 -16.89 15.08
CA LYS A 301 -0.54 -16.19 15.29
C LYS A 301 0.37 -16.38 14.08
N ALA A 302 0.98 -15.29 13.63
CA ALA A 302 2.07 -15.36 12.66
C ALA A 302 3.31 -16.08 13.27
N LEU A 303 3.97 -16.89 12.44
CA LEU A 303 5.34 -17.33 12.71
C LEU A 303 6.25 -16.10 12.68
N GLU A 304 7.14 -15.92 13.67
CA GLU A 304 7.98 -14.73 13.76
C GLU A 304 8.73 -14.49 12.45
N GLY A 305 8.51 -13.33 11.83
CA GLY A 305 9.13 -12.90 10.58
C GLY A 305 8.25 -13.11 9.34
N ASN A 306 7.15 -13.86 9.46
CA ASN A 306 6.17 -13.98 8.38
C ASN A 306 5.36 -12.69 8.21
N GLU A 307 5.29 -11.80 9.21
CA GLU A 307 4.61 -10.52 9.06
C GLU A 307 5.30 -9.65 8.01
N LEU A 308 6.64 -9.54 8.09
CA LEU A 308 7.43 -8.80 7.10
C LEU A 308 7.42 -9.50 5.73
N THR A 309 7.54 -10.83 5.74
CA THR A 309 7.55 -11.64 4.51
C THR A 309 6.21 -11.53 3.78
N GLY A 310 5.09 -11.65 4.49
CA GLY A 310 3.74 -11.58 3.94
C GLY A 310 3.40 -10.20 3.38
N VAL A 311 3.83 -9.12 4.03
CA VAL A 311 3.68 -7.76 3.50
C VAL A 311 4.33 -7.62 2.12
N VAL A 312 5.55 -8.13 1.95
CA VAL A 312 6.27 -8.05 0.67
C VAL A 312 5.67 -9.00 -0.36
N VAL A 313 5.47 -10.28 -0.03
CA VAL A 313 4.93 -11.29 -0.95
C VAL A 313 3.55 -10.87 -1.49
N PHE A 314 2.58 -10.63 -0.60
CA PHE A 314 1.22 -10.32 -1.05
C PHE A 314 1.09 -8.89 -1.56
N GLY A 315 1.86 -7.93 -1.03
CA GLY A 315 1.88 -6.56 -1.56
C GLY A 315 2.35 -6.53 -3.01
N THR A 316 3.49 -7.18 -3.31
CA THR A 316 4.02 -7.24 -4.67
C THR A 316 3.15 -8.10 -5.60
N THR A 317 2.62 -9.23 -5.12
CA THR A 317 1.67 -10.05 -5.90
C THR A 317 0.44 -9.24 -6.30
N ALA A 318 -0.23 -8.58 -5.34
CA ALA A 318 -1.40 -7.76 -5.60
C ALA A 318 -1.10 -6.60 -6.55
N GLY A 319 0.05 -5.93 -6.39
CA GLY A 319 0.48 -4.86 -7.31
C GLY A 319 0.69 -5.34 -8.74
N THR A 320 1.26 -6.53 -8.91
CA THR A 320 1.50 -7.15 -10.23
C THR A 320 0.19 -7.49 -10.90
N GLU A 321 -0.65 -8.26 -10.24
CA GLU A 321 -1.89 -8.79 -10.81
C GLU A 321 -2.91 -7.68 -11.07
N ALA A 322 -3.05 -6.73 -10.14
CA ALA A 322 -3.95 -5.59 -10.32
C ALA A 322 -3.51 -4.68 -11.48
N SER A 323 -2.20 -4.52 -11.68
CA SER A 323 -1.63 -3.79 -12.82
C SER A 323 -1.95 -4.48 -14.14
N ILE A 324 -1.69 -5.79 -14.24
CA ILE A 324 -1.98 -6.59 -15.44
C ILE A 324 -3.48 -6.53 -15.77
N TYR A 325 -4.34 -6.77 -14.77
CA TYR A 325 -5.78 -6.71 -14.95
C TYR A 325 -6.27 -5.34 -15.43
N ALA A 326 -5.76 -4.25 -14.84
CA ALA A 326 -6.12 -2.90 -15.27
C ALA A 326 -5.65 -2.58 -16.69
N GLN A 327 -4.51 -3.13 -17.13
CA GLN A 327 -4.01 -2.94 -18.50
C GLN A 327 -4.82 -3.74 -19.52
N ASP A 328 -5.11 -5.02 -19.23
CA ASP A 328 -5.85 -5.92 -20.12
C ASP A 328 -7.31 -5.48 -20.32
N ASN A 329 -7.89 -4.82 -19.32
CA ASN A 329 -9.26 -4.31 -19.35
C ASN A 329 -9.34 -2.80 -19.70
N ALA A 330 -8.25 -2.18 -20.12
CA ALA A 330 -8.27 -0.80 -20.57
C ALA A 330 -9.13 -0.63 -21.85
N PRO A 331 -9.86 0.49 -22.02
CA PRO A 331 -10.59 0.76 -23.25
C PRO A 331 -9.65 0.71 -24.46
N GLN A 332 -10.02 -0.06 -25.50
CA GLN A 332 -9.26 -0.08 -26.74
C GLN A 332 -9.26 1.32 -27.38
N GLN A 333 -8.06 1.90 -27.55
CA GLN A 333 -7.86 3.21 -28.19
C GLN A 333 -8.13 3.19 -29.70
#